data_AF-A0A1V5NXB2-F1
#
_entry.id   AF-A0A1V5NXB2-F1
#
_cell.length_a   1.000
_cell.length_b   1.000
_cell.length_c   1.000
_cell.angle_alpha   90.00
_cell.angle_beta   90.00
_cell.angle_gamma   90.00
#
_symmetry.space_group_name_H-M   'P 1'
#
loop_
_entity.id
_entity.type
_entity.pdbx_description
1 polymer ?
#
loop_
_entity_poly.entity_id
_entity_poly.type
_entity_poly.pdbx_seq_one_letter_code
_entity_poly.pdbx_strand_id
1 'polypeptide(L)'
;MIKDLTVIKNDAPDLMKNISTGMIPKELEPYVSPAMEEFRNEMAAELGMPDYEYIDKGDLPSRANGNVGGNMTSKMVKFAEAVLAWNYKNRLLLDDKTGQN
;
A
#
# COMPACT_ATOMS: atom_id res chain seq x y z
N MET A 1 11.97 -8.61 -29.12
CA MET A 1 11.33 -7.28 -29.02
C MET A 1 11.43 -6.87 -27.55
N ILE A 2 12.40 -6.02 -27.22
CA ILE A 2 12.57 -5.52 -25.85
C ILE A 2 11.41 -4.55 -25.64
N LYS A 3 10.51 -4.84 -24.68
CA LYS A 3 9.52 -3.84 -24.27
C LYS A 3 10.30 -2.68 -23.65
N ASP A 4 10.15 -1.53 -24.27
CA ASP A 4 10.82 -0.30 -23.90
C ASP A 4 10.47 0.06 -22.45
N LEU A 5 11.48 0.28 -21.59
CA LEU A 5 11.28 0.63 -20.17
C LEU A 5 10.55 1.97 -20.00
N THR A 6 10.48 2.78 -21.06
CA THR A 6 9.72 4.03 -21.13
C THR A 6 8.21 3.81 -21.05
N VAL A 7 7.68 2.67 -21.50
CA VAL A 7 6.24 2.38 -21.48
C VAL A 7 5.73 2.12 -20.05
N ILE A 8 6.57 1.56 -19.18
CA ILE A 8 6.21 1.30 -17.77
C ILE A 8 6.11 2.60 -16.95
N LYS A 9 6.74 3.70 -17.40
CA LYS A 9 6.72 4.98 -16.69
C LYS A 9 5.40 5.76 -16.85
N ASN A 10 4.56 5.43 -17.82
CA ASN A 10 3.40 6.25 -18.20
C ASN A 10 2.04 5.60 -17.92
N ASP A 11 1.99 4.31 -17.57
CA ASP A 11 0.73 3.56 -17.42
C ASP A 11 0.33 3.28 -15.96
N ALA A 12 1.18 3.62 -15.00
CA ALA A 12 0.79 3.64 -13.59
C ALA A 12 0.40 5.07 -13.21
N PRO A 13 -0.79 5.32 -12.62
CA PRO A 13 -1.08 6.62 -12.05
C PRO A 13 0.07 7.01 -11.12
N ASP A 14 0.45 8.28 -11.17
CA ASP A 14 1.47 8.82 -10.29
C ASP A 14 0.94 8.78 -8.84
N LEU A 15 1.10 7.61 -8.20
CA LEU A 15 0.68 7.36 -6.83
C LEU A 15 1.32 8.39 -5.90
N MET A 16 2.51 8.88 -6.25
CA MET A 16 3.27 9.85 -5.48
C MET A 16 2.66 11.24 -5.49
N LYS A 17 2.14 11.70 -6.64
CA LYS A 17 1.37 12.96 -6.70
C LYS A 17 0.11 12.86 -5.85
N ASN A 18 -0.58 11.73 -5.90
CA ASN A 18 -1.87 11.56 -5.25
C ASN A 18 -1.77 11.32 -3.74
N ILE A 19 -0.65 10.75 -3.24
CA ILE A 19 -0.38 10.63 -1.80
C ILE A 19 -0.48 11.99 -1.09
N SER A 20 0.01 13.07 -1.71
CA SER A 20 -0.08 14.41 -1.12
C SER A 20 -1.51 14.96 -1.01
N THR A 21 -2.41 14.47 -1.87
CA THR A 21 -3.83 14.87 -1.91
C THR A 21 -4.72 13.93 -1.10
N GLY A 22 -4.21 12.77 -0.66
CA GLY A 22 -5.00 11.75 0.02
C GLY A 22 -6.07 11.09 -0.85
N MET A 23 -6.05 11.32 -2.17
CA MET A 23 -7.05 10.77 -3.10
C MET A 23 -6.54 9.50 -3.77
N ILE A 24 -7.43 8.55 -3.96
CA ILE A 24 -7.19 7.36 -4.77
C ILE A 24 -7.53 7.71 -6.22
N PRO A 25 -6.65 7.42 -7.21
CA PRO A 25 -6.99 7.59 -8.62
C PRO A 25 -8.28 6.84 -8.97
N LYS A 26 -9.15 7.46 -9.76
CA LYS A 26 -10.49 6.93 -10.09
C LYS A 26 -10.42 5.53 -10.72
N GLU A 27 -9.42 5.31 -11.56
CA GLU A 27 -9.14 4.03 -12.20
C GLU A 27 -8.77 2.91 -11.21
N LEU A 28 -8.32 3.27 -10.00
CA LEU A 28 -7.96 2.32 -8.94
C LEU A 28 -9.11 2.04 -7.97
N GLU A 29 -10.13 2.90 -7.89
CA GLU A 29 -11.27 2.75 -6.96
C GLU A 29 -11.90 1.34 -6.96
N PRO A 30 -12.15 0.69 -8.12
CA PRO A 30 -12.75 -0.64 -8.14
C PRO A 30 -11.88 -1.73 -7.50
N TYR A 31 -10.56 -1.52 -7.42
CA TYR A 31 -9.59 -2.48 -6.91
C TYR A 31 -9.30 -2.31 -5.42
N VAL A 32 -9.73 -1.19 -4.81
CA VAL A 32 -9.45 -0.90 -3.40
C VAL A 32 -10.07 -1.94 -2.48
N SER A 33 -11.37 -2.20 -2.61
CA SER A 33 -12.06 -3.12 -1.68
C SER A 33 -11.52 -4.55 -1.79
N PRO A 34 -11.37 -5.14 -3.00
CA PRO A 34 -10.78 -6.47 -3.15
C PRO A 34 -9.36 -6.57 -2.58
N ALA A 35 -8.49 -5.60 -2.86
CA ALA A 35 -7.12 -5.60 -2.33
C ALA A 35 -7.09 -5.50 -0.79
N MET A 36 -8.01 -4.71 -0.21
CA MET A 36 -8.15 -4.58 1.24
C MET A 36 -8.69 -5.85 1.90
N GLU A 37 -9.52 -6.62 1.20
CA GLU A 37 -10.01 -7.93 1.65
C GLU A 37 -8.90 -8.98 1.62
N GLU A 38 -8.16 -9.08 0.52
CA GLU A 38 -6.99 -9.96 0.40
C GLU A 38 -5.99 -9.68 1.52
N PHE A 39 -5.60 -8.41 1.67
CA PHE A 39 -4.66 -8.01 2.72
C PHE A 39 -5.15 -8.31 4.14
N ARG A 40 -6.44 -8.12 4.42
CA ARG A 40 -7.03 -8.49 5.71
C ARG A 40 -6.94 -9.99 5.97
N ASN A 41 -7.24 -10.81 4.97
CA ASN A 41 -7.18 -12.26 5.07
C ASN A 41 -5.73 -12.74 5.26
N GLU A 42 -4.77 -12.14 4.56
CA GLU A 42 -3.34 -12.39 4.80
C GLU A 42 -2.94 -12.05 6.25
N MET A 43 -3.34 -10.88 6.78
CA MET A 43 -3.04 -10.50 8.16
C MET A 43 -3.67 -11.42 9.19
N ALA A 44 -4.85 -11.97 8.89
CA ALA A 44 -5.50 -12.96 9.73
C ALA A 44 -4.80 -14.32 9.64
N ALA A 45 -4.36 -14.75 8.46
CA ALA A 45 -3.60 -15.97 8.26
C ALA A 45 -2.26 -15.93 9.02
N GLU A 46 -1.56 -14.78 9.02
CA GLU A 46 -0.34 -14.57 9.84
C GLU A 46 -0.59 -14.74 11.35
N LEU A 47 -1.83 -14.49 11.80
CA LEU A 47 -2.27 -14.65 13.19
C LEU A 47 -2.87 -16.04 13.47
N GLY A 48 -2.79 -16.98 12.53
CA GLY A 48 -3.28 -18.35 12.68
C GLY A 48 -4.76 -18.54 12.35
N MET A 49 -5.38 -17.60 11.62
CA MET A 49 -6.77 -17.67 11.15
C MET A 49 -6.81 -17.75 9.62
N PRO A 50 -6.47 -18.90 9.00
CA PRO A 50 -6.40 -19.02 7.54
C PRO A 50 -7.77 -18.87 6.85
N ASP A 51 -8.85 -19.27 7.52
CA ASP A 51 -10.21 -19.23 6.97
C ASP A 51 -10.98 -17.95 7.37
N TYR A 52 -10.26 -16.87 7.69
CA TYR A 52 -10.86 -15.62 8.17
C TYR A 52 -11.89 -15.04 7.21
N GLU A 53 -11.78 -15.30 5.91
CA GLU A 53 -12.78 -14.90 4.91
C GLU A 53 -14.17 -15.49 5.19
N TYR A 54 -14.22 -16.78 5.50
CA TYR A 54 -15.46 -17.56 5.58
C TYR A 54 -16.06 -17.65 6.98
N ILE A 55 -15.27 -17.34 8.01
CA ILE A 55 -15.74 -17.32 9.39
C ILE A 55 -16.56 -16.06 9.65
N ASP A 56 -17.67 -16.19 10.38
CA ASP A 56 -18.39 -15.05 10.94
C ASP A 56 -17.50 -14.34 11.98
N LYS A 57 -17.18 -13.08 11.74
CA LYS A 57 -16.29 -12.31 12.60
C LYS A 57 -16.94 -12.05 13.96
N GLY A 58 -18.26 -12.18 14.09
CA GLY A 58 -18.98 -12.12 15.36
C GLY A 58 -18.66 -13.30 16.29
N ASP A 59 -18.32 -14.47 15.73
CA ASP A 59 -17.94 -15.67 16.50
C ASP A 59 -16.48 -15.62 16.98
N LEU A 60 -15.66 -14.75 16.37
CA LEU A 60 -14.27 -14.56 16.76
C LEU A 60 -14.19 -13.60 17.97
N PRO A 61 -13.25 -13.86 18.92
CA PRO A 61 -13.01 -12.92 20.01
C PRO A 61 -12.69 -11.52 19.46
N SER A 62 -13.27 -10.48 20.05
CA SER A 62 -13.04 -9.09 19.61
C SER A 62 -11.55 -8.72 19.58
N ARG A 63 -10.76 -9.30 20.48
CA ARG A 63 -9.29 -9.14 20.50
C ARG A 63 -8.63 -9.72 19.25
N ALA A 64 -9.08 -10.86 18.73
CA ALA A 64 -8.54 -11.47 17.52
C ALA A 64 -8.81 -10.58 16.31
N ASN A 65 -10.05 -10.10 16.15
CA ASN A 65 -10.41 -9.14 15.10
C ASN A 65 -9.63 -7.82 15.23
N GLY A 66 -9.46 -7.32 16.46
CA GLY A 66 -8.68 -6.13 16.74
C GLY A 66 -7.21 -6.29 16.37
N ASN A 67 -6.61 -7.46 16.62
CA ASN A 67 -5.23 -7.74 16.22
C ASN A 67 -5.06 -7.74 14.69
N VAL A 68 -6.03 -8.27 13.94
CA VAL A 68 -6.00 -8.24 12.45
C VAL A 68 -6.00 -6.79 11.97
N GLY A 69 -6.97 -5.98 12.40
CA GLY A 69 -7.06 -4.58 11.97
C GLY A 69 -5.86 -3.72 12.44
N GLY A 70 -5.33 -4.00 13.63
CA GLY A 70 -4.12 -3.37 14.15
C GLY A 70 -2.89 -3.69 13.31
N ASN A 71 -2.70 -4.95 12.92
CA ASN A 71 -1.61 -5.38 12.05
C ASN A 71 -1.72 -4.76 10.66
N MET A 72 -2.93 -4.72 10.09
CA MET A 72 -3.19 -4.04 8.81
C MET A 72 -2.72 -2.58 8.87
N THR A 73 -3.19 -1.83 9.88
CA THR A 73 -2.83 -0.42 10.06
C THR A 73 -1.33 -0.25 10.24
N SER A 74 -0.68 -1.08 11.07
CA SER A 74 0.76 -1.01 11.30
C SER A 74 1.58 -1.20 10.02
N LYS A 75 1.23 -2.19 9.18
CA LYS A 75 1.96 -2.43 7.92
C LYS A 75 1.68 -1.36 6.87
N MET A 76 0.45 -0.85 6.78
CA MET A 76 0.10 0.27 5.90
C MET A 76 0.90 1.54 6.24
N VAL A 77 1.01 1.86 7.53
CA VAL A 77 1.84 2.99 8.00
C VAL A 77 3.30 2.78 7.61
N LYS A 78 3.87 1.59 7.84
CA LYS A 78 5.25 1.28 7.44
C LYS A 78 5.47 1.40 5.93
N PHE A 79 4.50 0.97 5.13
CA PHE A 79 4.56 1.14 3.67
C PHE A 79 4.57 2.63 3.29
N ALA A 80 3.65 3.42 3.86
CA ALA A 80 3.59 4.86 3.64
C ALA A 80 4.89 5.56 4.08
N GLU A 81 5.44 5.22 5.24
CA GLU A 81 6.73 5.73 5.74
C GLU A 81 7.87 5.42 4.76
N ALA A 82 7.98 4.16 4.28
CA ALA A 82 9.01 3.76 3.32
C ALA A 82 8.90 4.54 2.00
N VAL A 83 7.68 4.70 1.51
CA VAL A 83 7.38 5.46 0.29
C VAL A 83 7.74 6.94 0.47
N LEU A 84 7.35 7.56 1.59
CA LEU A 84 7.67 8.96 1.90
C LEU A 84 9.19 9.18 2.02
N ALA A 85 9.88 8.29 2.74
CA ALA A 85 11.34 8.33 2.89
C ALA A 85 12.05 8.19 1.54
N TRP A 86 11.56 7.33 0.65
CA TRP A 86 12.10 7.16 -0.69
C TRP A 86 12.00 8.46 -1.53
N ASN A 87 10.84 9.14 -1.53
CA ASN A 87 10.72 10.42 -2.24
C ASN A 87 11.64 11.48 -1.67
N TYR A 88 11.68 11.57 -0.33
CA TYR A 88 12.51 12.54 0.35
C TYR A 88 13.98 12.37 -0.05
N LYS A 89 14.48 11.14 -0.03
CA LYS A 89 15.83 10.79 -0.49
C LYS A 89 16.05 11.19 -1.96
N ASN A 90 15.11 10.86 -2.84
CA ASN A 90 15.27 11.17 -4.27
C ASN A 90 15.29 12.66 -4.57
N ARG A 91 14.50 13.46 -3.84
CA ARG A 91 14.54 14.92 -3.96
C ARG A 91 15.91 15.47 -3.58
N LEU A 92 16.47 15.04 -2.44
CA LEU A 92 17.82 15.46 -2.02
C LEU A 92 18.87 15.10 -3.08
N LEU A 93 18.81 13.90 -3.65
CA LEU A 93 19.75 13.47 -4.69
C LEU A 93 19.63 14.24 -6.01
N LEU A 94 18.46 14.80 -6.31
CA LEU A 94 18.24 15.64 -7.49
C LEU A 94 18.77 17.05 -7.25
N ASP A 95 18.55 17.60 -6.06
CA ASP A 95 19.03 18.92 -5.66
C ASP A 95 20.57 18.98 -5.61
N ASP A 96 21.21 17.90 -5.14
CA ASP A 96 22.68 17.77 -5.16
C ASP A 96 23.26 17.77 -6.59
N LYS A 97 22.50 17.30 -7.58
CA LYS A 97 22.92 17.24 -8.99
C LYS A 97 22.71 18.55 -9.75
N THR A 98 21.73 19.36 -9.34
CA THR A 98 21.46 20.66 -9.97
C THR A 98 22.39 21.76 -9.45
N GLY A 99 22.93 21.63 -8.23
CA GLY A 99 23.92 22.55 -7.65
C GLY A 99 25.37 22.33 -8.12
N GLN A 100 25.65 21.36 -8.98
CA GLN A 100 27.00 21.08 -9.54
C GLN A 100 27.20 21.55 -10.99
N ASN A 101 26.27 22.33 -11.56
CA ASN A 101 26.43 22.98 -12.87
C ASN A 101 26.59 24.50 -12.73
#